data_AF-D6TL72-F1
#
_entry.id   AF-D6TL72-F1
#
_cell.length_a   1.000
_cell.length_b   1.000
_cell.length_c   1.000
_cell.angle_alpha   90.00
_cell.angle_beta   90.00
_cell.angle_gamma   90.00
#
_symmetry.space_group_name_H-M   'P 1'
#
loop_
_entity.id
_entity.type
_entity.pdbx_description
1 polymer ?
#
loop_
_entity_poly.entity_id
_entity_poly.type
_entity_poly.pdbx_seq_one_letter_code
_entity_poly.pdbx_strand_id
1 'polypeptide(L)'
;MTSMNQGNTNRIATAAVNSAPSAANALHRQAAAALGSTTVGIAPKFVPTLSEDDAVVQARLLKALADPTRLRILSLLSRHEGEVCVFEIVESFTLEQPTISHHLRILRDAGLVDCRKKGLWAYYYVRRDALARARDVIEGLA
;
A
#
# COMPACT_ATOMS: atom_id res chain seq x y z
N MET A 1 31.53 -48.04 1.18
CA MET A 1 31.93 -46.89 0.34
C MET A 1 30.79 -45.87 0.41
N THR A 2 30.62 -45.22 1.56
CA THR A 2 31.04 -43.82 1.83
C THR A 2 30.20 -42.86 0.97
N SER A 3 29.05 -42.38 1.47
CA SER A 3 28.87 -41.16 2.28
C SER A 3 29.19 -39.86 1.52
N MET A 4 28.33 -38.87 1.74
CA MET A 4 28.47 -37.44 1.46
C MET A 4 28.27 -36.97 0.01
N ASN A 5 27.21 -36.18 -0.21
CA ASN A 5 27.40 -34.72 -0.24
C ASN A 5 26.06 -33.99 -0.05
N GLN A 6 25.77 -33.68 1.21
CA GLN A 6 24.95 -32.53 1.60
C GLN A 6 25.88 -31.31 1.61
N GLY A 7 25.67 -30.42 0.65
CA GLY A 7 26.40 -29.16 0.53
C GLY A 7 25.42 -27.99 0.43
N ASN A 8 24.72 -27.72 1.53
CA ASN A 8 24.22 -26.38 1.81
C ASN A 8 25.43 -25.53 2.21
N THR A 9 25.61 -24.34 1.65
CA THR A 9 25.77 -23.07 2.40
C THR A 9 26.13 -21.92 1.46
N ASN A 10 25.16 -21.01 1.32
CA ASN A 10 25.36 -19.58 1.58
C ASN A 10 26.38 -18.81 0.72
N ARG A 11 25.88 -18.07 -0.28
CA ARG A 11 26.49 -16.79 -0.69
C ARG A 11 25.45 -15.85 -1.28
N ILE A 12 24.47 -15.49 -0.45
CA ILE A 12 23.70 -14.27 -0.68
C ILE A 12 24.66 -13.13 -0.31
N ALA A 13 25.17 -12.42 -1.32
CA ALA A 13 25.77 -11.12 -1.09
C ALA A 13 24.64 -10.17 -0.66
N THR A 14 24.38 -10.11 0.64
CA THR A 14 23.59 -9.07 1.30
C THR A 14 24.35 -7.76 1.21
N ALA A 15 24.29 -7.12 0.04
CA ALA A 15 24.67 -5.73 -0.11
C ALA A 15 23.51 -4.85 0.38
N ALA A 16 23.75 -4.23 1.54
CA ALA A 16 23.04 -3.14 2.17
C ALA A 16 21.89 -2.50 1.36
N VAL A 17 20.64 -2.83 1.71
CA VAL A 17 19.49 -1.98 1.39
C VAL A 17 19.19 -1.20 2.66
N ASN A 18 19.45 0.11 2.56
CA ASN A 18 19.53 1.06 3.66
C ASN A 18 18.35 0.94 4.63
N SER A 19 18.68 0.61 5.87
CA SER A 19 17.84 0.86 7.03
C SER A 19 17.92 2.36 7.34
N ALA A 20 16.85 3.08 7.07
CA ALA A 20 16.64 4.40 7.66
C ALA A 20 15.20 4.47 8.19
N PRO A 21 15.00 4.90 9.45
CA PRO A 21 13.68 5.23 9.95
C PRO A 21 13.12 6.40 9.13
N SER A 22 11.79 6.49 9.07
CA SER A 22 11.02 7.58 8.49
C SER A 22 11.56 8.97 8.88
N ALA A 23 12.52 9.45 8.09
CA ALA A 23 13.08 10.81 8.14
C ALA A 23 12.41 11.72 7.08
N ALA A 24 11.41 11.20 6.37
CA ALA A 24 10.73 11.94 5.30
C ALA A 24 9.83 13.08 5.82
N ASN A 25 9.48 13.10 7.11
CA ASN A 25 8.70 14.19 7.71
C ASN A 25 9.54 15.38 8.22
N ALA A 26 10.84 15.45 7.93
CA ALA A 26 11.73 16.47 8.50
C ALA A 26 12.16 17.60 7.54
N LEU A 27 11.81 17.58 6.24
CA LEU A 27 12.43 18.45 5.23
C LEU A 27 11.51 19.41 4.44
N HIS A 28 10.32 19.78 4.95
CA HIS A 28 9.50 20.82 4.31
C HIS A 28 9.25 22.09 5.13
N ARG A 29 10.10 22.36 6.14
CA ARG A 29 10.16 23.69 6.74
C ARG A 29 10.80 24.66 5.75
N GLN A 30 9.98 25.61 5.27
CA GLN A 30 10.29 26.85 4.54
C GLN A 30 10.02 26.82 3.03
N ALA A 31 8.83 27.31 2.65
CA ALA A 31 8.65 28.31 1.59
C ALA A 31 7.19 28.84 1.60
N ALA A 32 6.81 29.58 2.63
CA ALA A 32 5.61 30.43 2.58
C ALA A 32 6.05 31.83 2.14
N ALA A 33 6.15 32.06 0.83
CA ALA A 33 6.38 33.39 0.30
C ALA A 33 5.56 33.63 -0.96
N ALA A 34 4.72 34.67 -0.86
CA ALA A 34 4.07 35.43 -1.92
C ALA A 34 2.84 34.82 -2.61
N LEU A 35 1.67 35.03 -1.99
CA LEU A 35 0.47 35.40 -2.74
C LEU A 35 -0.15 36.64 -2.09
N GLY A 36 -0.07 37.77 -2.79
CA GLY A 36 -0.74 39.00 -2.42
C GLY A 36 -2.24 38.82 -2.49
N SER A 37 -2.88 38.68 -1.32
CA SER A 37 -4.33 38.71 -1.18
C SER A 37 -4.69 39.86 -0.26
N THR A 38 -5.31 40.90 -0.82
CA THR A 38 -5.94 41.98 -0.06
C THR A 38 -7.20 41.44 0.60
N THR A 39 -7.02 40.68 1.69
CA THR A 39 -8.10 40.27 2.58
C THR A 39 -7.82 40.88 3.94
N VAL A 40 -8.82 41.53 4.53
CA VAL A 40 -8.81 42.04 5.91
C VAL A 40 -8.16 40.99 6.81
N GLY A 41 -7.09 41.39 7.51
CA GLY A 41 -6.13 40.52 8.20
C GLY A 41 -6.72 39.72 9.36
N ILE A 42 -7.51 38.69 9.05
CA ILE A 42 -7.96 37.70 10.01
C ILE A 42 -7.15 36.43 9.74
N ALA A 43 -6.06 36.26 10.49
CA ALA A 43 -5.31 35.01 10.46
C ALA A 43 -6.21 33.86 10.96
N PRO A 44 -6.24 32.71 10.26
CA PRO A 44 -7.04 31.58 10.69
C PRO A 44 -6.52 31.05 12.03
N LYS A 45 -7.44 30.78 12.97
CA LYS A 45 -7.11 30.18 14.28
C LYS A 45 -6.63 28.73 14.16
N PHE A 46 -7.04 28.05 13.09
CA PHE A 46 -6.72 26.65 12.83
C PHE A 46 -6.18 26.53 11.41
N VAL A 47 -5.03 25.87 11.29
CA VAL A 47 -4.39 25.59 10.01
C VAL A 47 -4.23 24.08 9.91
N PRO A 48 -4.66 23.44 8.82
CA PRO A 48 -4.38 22.02 8.59
C PRO A 48 -2.88 21.76 8.67
N THR A 49 -2.49 20.75 9.45
CA THR A 49 -1.08 20.34 9.56
C THR A 49 -0.66 19.44 8.39
N LEU A 50 -1.63 18.77 7.76
CA LEU A 50 -1.43 17.98 6.56
C LEU A 50 -1.49 18.88 5.32
N SER A 51 -0.51 18.73 4.42
CA SER A 51 -0.51 19.44 3.14
C SER A 51 -1.64 18.95 2.23
N GLU A 52 -2.09 19.79 1.29
CA GLU A 52 -3.14 19.39 0.34
C GLU A 52 -2.69 18.20 -0.54
N ASP A 53 -1.44 18.20 -0.99
CA ASP A 53 -0.88 17.12 -1.81
C ASP A 53 -0.85 15.80 -1.04
N ASP A 54 -0.37 15.82 0.22
CA ASP A 54 -0.36 14.63 1.07
C ASP A 54 -1.78 14.14 1.37
N ALA A 55 -2.71 15.07 1.62
CA ALA A 55 -4.12 14.73 1.85
C ALA A 55 -4.73 14.01 0.64
N VAL A 56 -4.46 14.46 -0.58
CA VAL A 56 -4.92 13.79 -1.81
C VAL A 56 -4.34 12.38 -1.93
N VAL A 57 -3.04 12.21 -1.65
CA VAL A 57 -2.38 10.90 -1.71
C VAL A 57 -2.95 9.94 -0.67
N GLN A 58 -3.08 10.38 0.58
CA GLN A 58 -3.63 9.58 1.68
C GLN A 58 -5.11 9.24 1.44
N ALA A 59 -5.91 10.19 0.96
CA ALA A 59 -7.31 9.97 0.64
C ALA A 59 -7.49 8.89 -0.45
N ARG A 60 -6.65 8.86 -1.48
CA ARG A 60 -6.69 7.79 -2.51
C ARG A 60 -6.46 6.41 -1.91
N LEU A 61 -5.48 6.27 -1.02
CA LEU A 61 -5.19 5.02 -0.33
C LEU A 61 -6.37 4.57 0.55
N LEU A 62 -6.88 5.47 1.39
CA LEU A 62 -8.01 5.17 2.28
C LEU A 62 -9.30 4.89 1.49
N LYS A 63 -9.53 5.58 0.38
CA LYS A 63 -10.68 5.34 -0.50
C LYS A 63 -10.65 3.94 -1.12
N ALA A 64 -9.47 3.43 -1.45
CA ALA A 64 -9.32 2.05 -1.93
C ALA A 64 -9.63 1.03 -0.82
N LEU A 65 -9.46 1.37 0.46
CA LEU A 65 -9.85 0.52 1.59
C LEU A 65 -11.35 0.64 1.95
N ALA A 66 -11.99 1.78 1.66
CA ALA A 66 -13.38 2.08 2.05
C ALA A 66 -14.44 1.38 1.19
N ASP A 67 -14.37 0.05 1.04
CA ASP A 67 -15.35 -0.78 0.36
C ASP A 67 -15.37 -2.21 0.92
N PRO A 68 -16.57 -2.77 1.14
CA PRO A 68 -16.72 -4.06 1.81
C PRO A 68 -16.11 -5.22 1.02
N THR A 69 -16.25 -5.23 -0.31
CA THR A 69 -15.69 -6.29 -1.16
C THR A 69 -14.17 -6.22 -1.16
N ARG A 70 -13.59 -5.02 -1.27
CA ARG A 70 -12.14 -4.82 -1.24
C ARG A 70 -11.52 -5.20 0.11
N LEU A 71 -12.17 -4.88 1.22
CA LEU A 71 -11.72 -5.33 2.55
C LEU A 71 -11.77 -6.86 2.68
N ARG A 72 -12.81 -7.50 2.14
CA ARG A 72 -12.89 -8.97 2.13
C ARG A 72 -11.80 -9.61 1.26
N ILE A 73 -11.51 -9.05 0.09
CA ILE A 73 -10.39 -9.50 -0.77
C ILE A 73 -9.06 -9.36 -0.01
N LEU A 74 -8.80 -8.20 0.59
CA LEU A 74 -7.57 -7.97 1.36
C LEU A 74 -7.46 -8.91 2.57
N SER A 75 -8.56 -9.17 3.27
CA SER A 75 -8.61 -10.12 4.39
C SER A 75 -8.27 -11.54 3.92
N LEU A 76 -8.86 -11.98 2.79
CA LEU A 76 -8.55 -13.26 2.17
C LEU A 76 -7.05 -13.33 1.84
N LEU A 77 -6.53 -12.38 1.07
CA LEU A 77 -5.13 -12.39 0.64
C LEU A 77 -4.12 -12.24 1.81
N SER A 78 -4.50 -11.58 2.90
CA SER A 78 -3.62 -11.37 4.07
C SER A 78 -3.45 -12.62 4.93
N ARG A 79 -4.45 -13.52 4.93
CA ARG A 79 -4.48 -14.75 5.74
C ARG A 79 -3.74 -15.91 5.09
N HIS A 80 -3.53 -15.86 3.78
CA HIS A 80 -2.76 -16.87 3.06
C HIS A 80 -1.29 -16.44 2.96
N GLU A 81 -0.37 -17.33 3.32
CA GLU A 81 1.07 -17.11 3.13
C GLU A 81 1.42 -17.30 1.65
N GLY A 82 1.18 -16.27 0.82
CA GLY A 82 1.60 -16.28 -0.58
C GLY A 82 0.70 -15.50 -1.53
N GLU A 83 0.68 -15.96 -2.77
CA GLU A 83 -0.10 -15.39 -3.87
C GLU A 83 -1.29 -16.30 -4.17
N VAL A 84 -2.49 -15.74 -4.33
CA VAL A 84 -3.74 -16.48 -4.61
C VAL A 84 -4.14 -16.29 -6.06
N CYS A 85 -4.54 -17.36 -6.75
CA CYS A 85 -4.98 -17.27 -8.14
C CYS A 85 -6.27 -16.45 -8.26
N VAL A 86 -6.41 -15.67 -9.33
CA VAL A 86 -7.64 -14.89 -9.60
C VAL A 86 -8.90 -15.76 -9.60
N PHE A 87 -8.81 -17.01 -10.06
CA PHE A 87 -9.95 -17.92 -10.08
C PHE A 87 -10.41 -18.30 -8.66
N GLU A 88 -9.47 -18.66 -7.78
CA GLU A 88 -9.73 -18.97 -6.38
C GLU A 88 -10.30 -17.75 -5.62
N ILE A 89 -9.83 -16.54 -5.97
CA ILE A 89 -10.42 -15.31 -5.44
C ILE A 89 -11.87 -15.19 -5.88
N VAL A 90 -12.20 -15.39 -7.16
CA VAL A 90 -13.59 -15.28 -7.65
C VAL A 90 -14.50 -16.31 -6.99
N GLU A 91 -14.07 -17.56 -6.85
CA GLU A 91 -14.84 -18.63 -6.19
C GLU A 91 -15.17 -18.34 -4.72
N SER A 92 -14.40 -17.46 -4.07
CA SER A 92 -14.64 -17.06 -2.68
C SER A 92 -15.76 -16.02 -2.51
N PHE A 93 -16.39 -15.58 -3.60
CA PHE A 93 -17.42 -14.53 -3.61
C PHE A 93 -18.63 -14.96 -4.44
N THR A 94 -19.79 -14.40 -4.10
CA THR A 94 -21.02 -14.52 -4.90
C THR A 94 -21.08 -13.49 -6.04
N LEU A 95 -19.92 -13.03 -6.51
CA LEU A 95 -19.80 -11.95 -7.49
C LEU A 95 -19.14 -12.47 -8.75
N GLU A 96 -19.58 -11.95 -9.89
CA GLU A 96 -19.00 -12.29 -11.19
C GLU A 96 -17.54 -11.81 -11.32
N GLN A 97 -16.76 -12.55 -12.10
CA GLN A 97 -15.34 -12.27 -12.35
C GLN A 97 -15.04 -10.82 -12.81
N PRO A 98 -15.83 -10.16 -13.68
CA PRO A 98 -15.57 -8.77 -14.07
C PRO A 98 -15.60 -7.80 -12.87
N THR A 99 -16.49 -8.05 -11.90
CA THR A 99 -16.64 -7.26 -10.67
C THR A 99 -15.42 -7.42 -9.77
N ILE A 100 -14.99 -8.67 -9.54
CA ILE A 100 -13.78 -8.95 -8.76
C ILE A 100 -12.54 -8.38 -9.42
N SER A 101 -12.42 -8.50 -10.75
CA SER A 101 -11.32 -7.93 -11.53
C SER A 101 -11.26 -6.41 -11.43
N HIS A 102 -12.42 -5.74 -11.39
CA HIS A 102 -12.50 -4.29 -11.17
C HIS A 102 -11.99 -3.90 -9.77
N HIS A 103 -12.42 -4.62 -8.73
CA HIS A 103 -11.93 -4.40 -7.37
C HIS A 103 -10.42 -4.62 -7.24
N LEU A 104 -9.89 -5.68 -7.85
CA LEU A 104 -8.45 -5.96 -7.88
C LEU A 104 -7.65 -4.88 -8.61
N ARG A 105 -8.21 -4.30 -9.68
CA ARG A 105 -7.59 -3.16 -10.37
C ARG A 105 -7.50 -1.95 -9.45
N ILE A 106 -8.59 -1.57 -8.77
CA ILE A 106 -8.59 -0.44 -7.84
C ILE A 106 -7.55 -0.65 -6.72
N LEU A 107 -7.51 -1.84 -6.13
CA LEU A 107 -6.54 -2.17 -5.09
C LEU A 107 -5.09 -2.10 -5.59
N ARG A 108 -4.85 -2.54 -6.83
CA ARG A 108 -3.53 -2.49 -7.45
C ARG A 108 -3.11 -1.07 -7.79
N ASP A 109 -4.02 -0.26 -8.32
CA ASP A 109 -3.77 1.14 -8.67
C ASP A 109 -3.48 1.97 -7.40
N ALA A 110 -4.07 1.59 -6.26
CA ALA A 110 -3.74 2.14 -4.93
C ALA A 110 -2.47 1.54 -4.29
N GLY A 111 -1.85 0.54 -4.94
CA GLY A 111 -0.64 -0.13 -4.46
C GLY A 111 -0.83 -1.05 -3.25
N LEU A 112 -2.08 -1.41 -2.92
CA LEU A 112 -2.43 -2.29 -1.78
C LEU A 112 -2.19 -3.77 -2.09
N VAL A 113 -2.36 -4.15 -3.35
CA VAL A 113 -2.07 -5.48 -3.87
C VAL A 113 -1.18 -5.37 -5.09
N ASP A 114 -0.53 -6.47 -5.41
CA ASP A 114 0.20 -6.63 -6.66
C ASP A 114 -0.09 -8.02 -7.22
N CYS A 115 0.31 -8.28 -8.46
CA CYS A 115 0.07 -9.55 -9.12
C CYS A 115 1.27 -10.06 -9.91
N ARG A 116 1.46 -11.38 -9.93
CA ARG A 116 2.40 -12.06 -10.82
C ARG A 116 1.65 -12.93 -11.81
N LYS A 117 2.09 -12.93 -13.06
CA LYS A 117 1.61 -13.88 -14.05
C LYS A 117 2.43 -15.17 -13.96
N LYS A 118 1.75 -16.31 -13.88
CA LYS A 118 2.35 -17.65 -14.02
C LYS A 118 1.57 -18.40 -15.08
N GLY A 119 2.17 -18.52 -16.27
CA GLY A 119 1.48 -19.01 -17.47
C GLY A 119 0.32 -18.09 -17.86
N LEU A 120 -0.87 -18.66 -17.97
CA LEU A 120 -2.10 -17.94 -18.34
C LEU A 120 -2.77 -17.22 -17.15
N TRP A 121 -2.36 -17.55 -15.92
CA TRP A 121 -3.07 -17.13 -14.71
C TRP A 121 -2.36 -15.98 -13.99
N ALA A 122 -3.16 -15.11 -13.38
CA ALA A 122 -2.69 -14.03 -12.52
C ALA A 122 -2.88 -14.41 -11.05
N TYR A 123 -1.81 -14.25 -10.27
CA TYR A 123 -1.78 -14.52 -8.84
C TYR A 123 -1.60 -13.21 -8.09
N TYR A 124 -2.51 -12.91 -7.16
CA TYR A 124 -2.52 -11.67 -6.40
C TYR A 124 -2.00 -11.87 -4.99
N TYR A 125 -1.33 -10.84 -4.46
CA TYR A 125 -0.80 -10.83 -3.10
C TYR A 125 -0.84 -9.42 -2.52
N VAL A 126 -0.89 -9.34 -1.18
CA VAL A 126 -0.91 -8.07 -0.46
C VAL A 126 0.47 -7.44 -0.41
N ARG A 127 0.54 -6.12 -0.66
CA ARG A 127 1.73 -5.31 -0.40
C ARG A 127 1.72 -4.86 1.06
N ARG A 128 2.38 -5.62 1.94
CA ARG A 128 2.37 -5.36 3.40
C ARG A 128 2.84 -3.95 3.76
N ASP A 129 3.82 -3.40 3.04
CA ASP A 129 4.27 -2.02 3.25
C ASP A 129 3.18 -0.99 2.98
N ALA A 130 2.28 -1.24 2.03
CA ALA A 130 1.17 -0.34 1.72
C ALA A 130 0.10 -0.35 2.81
N LEU A 131 -0.17 -1.52 3.40
CA LEU A 131 -1.04 -1.61 4.57
C LEU A 131 -0.41 -0.93 5.80
N ALA A 132 0.91 -1.06 5.99
CA ALA A 132 1.62 -0.35 7.04
C ALA A 132 1.46 1.17 6.89
N ARG A 133 1.64 1.71 5.66
CA ARG A 133 1.38 3.13 5.40
C ARG A 133 -0.06 3.55 5.72
N ALA A 134 -1.05 2.72 5.38
CA ALA A 134 -2.45 3.04 5.70
C ALA A 134 -2.69 3.09 7.22
N ARG A 135 -2.07 2.19 7.99
CA ARG A 135 -2.09 2.23 9.46
C ARG A 135 -1.42 3.50 9.97
N ASP A 136 -0.22 3.82 9.50
CA ASP A 136 0.55 4.99 9.96
C ASP A 136 -0.21 6.30 9.69
N VAL A 137 -0.95 6.40 8.57
CA VAL A 137 -1.85 7.53 8.28
C VAL A 137 -2.94 7.66 9.34
N ILE A 138 -3.56 6.55 9.75
CA ILE A 138 -4.64 6.57 10.76
C ILE A 138 -4.06 6.88 12.15
N GLU A 139 -2.90 6.29 12.49
CA GLU A 139 -2.20 6.55 13.75
C GLU A 139 -1.77 8.03 13.86
N GLY A 140 -1.39 8.68 12.76
CA GLY A 140 -1.06 10.11 12.74
C GLY A 140 -2.23 11.05 12.99
N LEU A 141 -3.48 10.55 13.04
CA LEU A 141 -4.68 11.34 13.34
C LEU A 141 -5.17 11.19 14.79
N ALA A 142 -4.60 10.27 15.57
CA ALA A 142 -4.96 10.00 16.96
C ALA A 142 -4.06 10.78 17.94
#